data_AF-A0A9D9L7V9-F1
#
_entry.id   AF-A0A9D9L7V9-F1
#
_cell.length_a   1.000
_cell.length_b   1.000
_cell.length_c   1.000
_cell.angle_alpha   90.00
_cell.angle_beta   90.00
_cell.angle_gamma   90.00
#
_symmetry.space_group_name_H-M   'P 1'
#
loop_
_entity.id
_entity.type
_entity.pdbx_description
1 polymer ?
#
loop_
_entity_poly.entity_id
_entity_poly.type
_entity_poly.pdbx_seq_one_letter_code
_entity_poly.pdbx_strand_id
1 'polypeptide(L)'
;MDNKQLAEVARILGVSEDSISTMDDEIKNGMTAVFEQVAVKNDEDKKAVFEALDKLWQRGLVYAELNEIAKNTGISLATLRSLDFETQQTIVYEYMMDSSQTARFYDLTNKALAIMELEKVAKLISIPVRELRTLPRRIQENICGAYLMEYEPDSTNTELIDNIREMISP
;
A
#
# COMPACT_ATOMS: atom_id res chain seq x y z
N MET A 1 18.50 5.12 -11.64
CA MET A 1 19.63 4.55 -10.90
C MET A 1 20.74 4.17 -11.88
N ASP A 2 21.94 4.73 -11.69
CA ASP A 2 23.13 4.30 -12.44
C ASP A 2 23.84 3.10 -11.78
N ASN A 3 24.82 2.50 -12.46
CA ASN A 3 25.52 1.31 -11.97
C ASN A 3 26.32 1.57 -10.67
N LYS A 4 26.80 2.79 -10.43
CA LYS A 4 27.52 3.11 -9.19
C LYS A 4 26.55 3.20 -8.02
N GLN A 5 25.41 3.85 -8.22
CA GLN A 5 24.33 3.92 -7.25
C GLN A 5 23.79 2.51 -6.93
N LEU A 6 23.62 1.65 -7.94
CA LEU A 6 23.19 0.26 -7.77
C LEU A 6 24.14 -0.53 -6.88
N ALA A 7 25.43 -0.53 -7.21
CA ALA A 7 26.45 -1.24 -6.45
C ALA A 7 26.52 -0.78 -4.99
N GLU A 8 26.39 0.53 -4.77
CA GLU A 8 26.46 1.11 -3.44
C GLU A 8 25.20 0.82 -2.60
N VAL A 9 24.00 0.90 -3.19
CA VAL A 9 22.76 0.50 -2.50
C VAL A 9 22.80 -0.99 -2.15
N ALA A 10 23.24 -1.85 -3.07
CA ALA A 10 23.43 -3.28 -2.83
C ALA A 10 24.39 -3.54 -1.65
N ARG A 11 25.52 -2.81 -1.62
CA ARG A 11 26.52 -2.89 -0.56
C ARG A 11 25.98 -2.42 0.80
N ILE A 12 25.22 -1.33 0.85
CA ILE A 12 24.62 -0.81 2.09
C ILE A 12 23.60 -1.81 2.65
N LEU A 13 22.76 -2.37 1.78
CA LEU A 13 21.73 -3.34 2.17
C LEU A 13 22.28 -4.73 2.45
N GLY A 14 23.48 -5.06 1.97
CA GLY A 14 24.05 -6.40 2.08
C GLY A 14 23.35 -7.42 1.17
N VAL A 15 22.84 -6.97 0.03
CA VAL A 15 22.12 -7.80 -0.96
C VAL A 15 22.86 -7.81 -2.29
N SER A 16 22.46 -8.67 -3.23
CA SER A 16 23.03 -8.67 -4.58
C SER A 16 22.52 -7.50 -5.42
N GLU A 17 23.35 -7.00 -6.35
CA GLU A 17 22.93 -6.00 -7.34
C GLU A 17 21.73 -6.49 -8.17
N ASP A 18 21.68 -7.79 -8.48
CA ASP A 18 20.56 -8.43 -9.18
C ASP A 18 19.23 -8.33 -8.43
N SER A 19 19.28 -8.36 -7.09
CA SER A 19 18.08 -8.20 -6.27
C SER A 19 17.46 -6.82 -6.44
N ILE A 20 18.24 -5.81 -6.83
CA ILE A 20 17.80 -4.42 -6.98
C ILE A 20 17.55 -4.08 -8.45
N SER A 21 18.37 -4.60 -9.37
CA SER A 21 18.31 -4.27 -10.80
C SER A 21 16.99 -4.69 -11.45
N THR A 22 16.40 -5.78 -10.95
CA THR A 22 15.11 -6.34 -11.41
C THR A 22 13.90 -5.64 -10.82
N MET A 23 14.10 -4.72 -9.86
CA MET A 23 13.00 -3.97 -9.25
C MET A 23 12.36 -2.97 -10.21
N ASP A 24 11.10 -2.64 -9.90
CA ASP A 24 10.33 -1.60 -10.57
C ASP A 24 11.05 -0.24 -10.54
N ASP A 25 10.86 0.56 -11.59
CA ASP A 25 11.48 1.87 -11.71
C ASP A 25 11.05 2.83 -10.59
N GLU A 26 9.83 2.71 -10.07
CA GLU A 26 9.37 3.47 -8.89
C GLU A 26 10.31 3.24 -7.69
N ILE A 27 10.65 1.98 -7.43
CA ILE A 27 11.51 1.59 -6.30
C ILE A 27 12.94 2.06 -6.53
N LYS A 28 13.49 1.83 -7.73
CA LYS A 28 14.85 2.27 -8.08
C LYS A 28 14.98 3.80 -8.04
N ASN A 29 13.95 4.53 -8.46
CA ASN A 29 13.93 6.00 -8.38
C ASN A 29 13.86 6.47 -6.92
N GLY A 30 13.04 5.82 -6.08
CA GLY A 30 13.02 6.08 -4.64
C GLY A 30 14.39 5.86 -3.98
N MET A 31 15.06 4.75 -4.30
CA MET A 31 16.40 4.43 -3.78
C MET A 31 17.45 5.46 -4.25
N THR A 32 17.35 5.89 -5.51
CA THR A 32 18.20 6.95 -6.07
C THR A 32 18.02 8.25 -5.29
N ALA A 33 16.78 8.64 -5.00
CA ALA A 33 16.47 9.86 -4.24
C ALA A 33 17.01 9.80 -2.80
N VAL A 34 16.87 8.66 -2.10
CA VAL A 34 17.44 8.47 -0.77
C VAL A 34 18.96 8.66 -0.80
N PHE A 35 19.61 8.13 -1.83
CA PHE A 35 21.05 8.25 -2.00
C PHE A 35 21.50 9.69 -2.29
N GLU A 36 20.74 10.43 -3.10
CA GLU A 36 21.07 11.82 -3.48
C GLU A 36 20.80 12.83 -2.37
N GLN A 37 19.83 12.57 -1.50
CA GLN A 37 19.38 13.53 -0.49
C GLN A 37 20.15 13.44 0.83
N VAL A 38 20.79 12.30 1.14
CA VAL A 38 21.42 12.10 2.44
C VAL A 38 22.92 12.34 2.40
N ALA A 39 23.34 13.50 2.90
CA ALA A 39 24.73 13.77 3.23
C ALA A 39 25.08 13.03 4.54
N VAL A 40 25.59 11.80 4.43
CA VAL A 40 25.97 10.95 5.58
C VAL A 40 27.16 11.57 6.31
N LYS A 41 26.96 12.05 7.55
CA LYS A 41 28.00 12.68 8.37
C LYS A 41 28.32 11.89 9.63
N ASN A 42 27.37 11.13 10.14
CA ASN A 42 27.53 10.33 11.36
C ASN A 42 26.89 8.93 11.20
N ASP A 43 26.96 8.11 12.25
CA ASP A 43 26.40 6.76 12.22
C ASP A 43 24.86 6.72 12.31
N GLU A 44 24.23 7.76 12.85
CA GLU A 44 22.76 7.90 12.83
C GLU A 44 22.26 8.13 11.40
N ASP A 45 22.95 8.96 10.62
CA ASP A 45 22.64 9.20 9.20
C ASP A 45 22.79 7.90 8.40
N LYS A 46 23.84 7.11 8.66
CA LYS A 46 24.02 5.79 8.01
C LYS A 46 22.86 4.86 8.32
N LYS A 47 22.42 4.83 9.58
CA LYS A 47 21.29 4.01 10.00
C LYS A 47 20.00 4.46 9.32
N ALA A 48 19.75 5.77 9.24
CA ALA A 48 18.57 6.32 8.57
C ALA A 48 18.56 6.00 7.07
N VAL A 49 19.70 6.09 6.38
CA VAL A 49 19.85 5.68 4.98
C VAL A 49 19.55 4.20 4.81
N PHE A 50 20.16 3.36 5.65
CA PHE A 50 19.92 1.92 5.61
C PHE A 50 18.44 1.60 5.78
N GLU A 51 17.78 2.15 6.80
CA GLU A 51 16.36 1.90 7.07
C GLU A 51 15.45 2.39 5.93
N ALA A 52 15.79 3.52 5.29
CA ALA A 52 15.04 4.04 4.16
C ALA A 52 15.20 3.14 2.91
N LEU A 53 16.43 2.69 2.63
CA LEU A 53 16.72 1.77 1.53
C LEU A 53 16.10 0.39 1.78
N ASP A 54 16.14 -0.12 3.01
CA ASP A 54 15.59 -1.43 3.36
C ASP A 54 14.07 -1.44 3.17
N LYS A 55 13.37 -0.40 3.61
CA LYS A 55 11.92 -0.24 3.35
C LYS A 55 11.59 -0.25 1.86
N LEU A 56 12.37 0.44 1.05
CA LEU A 56 12.19 0.44 -0.41
C LEU A 56 12.47 -0.93 -1.01
N TRP A 57 13.52 -1.62 -0.54
CA TRP A 57 13.87 -2.96 -0.99
C TRP A 57 12.78 -3.97 -0.65
N GLN A 58 12.29 -4.00 0.59
CA GLN A 58 11.16 -4.82 1.02
C GLN A 58 9.91 -4.56 0.17
N ARG A 59 9.60 -3.29 -0.11
CA ARG A 59 8.49 -2.92 -1.00
C ARG A 59 8.70 -3.41 -2.43
N GLY A 60 9.94 -3.34 -2.93
CA GLY A 60 10.31 -3.88 -4.24
C GLY A 60 10.10 -5.39 -4.35
N LEU A 61 10.45 -6.14 -3.31
CA LEU A 61 10.19 -7.59 -3.25
C LEU A 61 8.68 -7.89 -3.29
N VAL A 62 7.89 -7.18 -2.48
CA VAL A 62 6.43 -7.31 -2.50
C VAL A 62 5.87 -7.02 -3.90
N TYR A 63 6.33 -5.95 -4.54
CA TYR A 63 5.87 -5.57 -5.89
C TYR A 63 6.21 -6.61 -6.95
N ALA A 64 7.36 -7.27 -6.85
CA ALA A 64 7.73 -8.37 -7.74
C ALA A 64 6.77 -9.56 -7.56
N GLU A 65 6.49 -9.96 -6.32
CA GLU A 65 5.55 -11.04 -6.03
C GLU A 65 4.11 -10.71 -6.44
N LEU A 66 3.66 -9.47 -6.23
CA LEU A 66 2.33 -9.03 -6.70
C LEU A 66 2.19 -9.16 -8.23
N ASN A 67 3.28 -8.98 -8.99
CA ASN A 67 3.25 -9.19 -10.44
C ASN A 67 3.02 -10.67 -10.80
N GLU A 68 3.65 -11.59 -10.08
CA GLU A 68 3.44 -13.03 -10.27
C GLU A 68 2.03 -13.45 -9.83
N ILE A 69 1.54 -12.94 -8.70
CA ILE A 69 0.17 -13.14 -8.22
C ILE A 69 -0.83 -12.67 -9.28
N ALA A 70 -0.63 -11.49 -9.86
CA ALA A 70 -1.52 -10.95 -10.89
C ALA A 70 -1.62 -11.89 -12.10
N LYS A 71 -0.48 -12.39 -12.58
CA LYS A 71 -0.43 -13.32 -13.72
C LYS A 71 -1.15 -14.64 -13.42
N ASN A 72 -1.00 -15.16 -12.20
CA ASN A 72 -1.48 -16.51 -11.85
C ASN A 72 -2.94 -16.52 -11.39
N THR A 73 -3.45 -15.42 -10.85
CA THR A 73 -4.81 -15.33 -10.31
C THR A 73 -5.80 -14.62 -11.22
N GLY A 74 -5.31 -13.77 -12.14
CA GLY A 74 -6.11 -12.88 -12.97
C GLY A 74 -6.56 -11.59 -12.27
N ILE A 75 -6.20 -11.37 -11.00
CA ILE A 75 -6.38 -10.08 -10.33
C ILE A 75 -5.44 -9.06 -10.98
N SER A 76 -5.93 -7.88 -11.33
CA SER A 76 -5.08 -6.90 -12.01
C SER A 76 -3.96 -6.40 -11.08
N LEU A 77 -2.75 -6.24 -11.63
CA LEU A 77 -1.62 -5.68 -10.89
C LEU A 77 -1.93 -4.27 -10.36
N ALA A 78 -2.69 -3.48 -11.11
CA ALA A 78 -3.12 -2.15 -10.69
C ALA A 78 -3.99 -2.21 -9.43
N THR A 79 -4.92 -3.17 -9.36
CA THR A 79 -5.76 -3.42 -8.17
C THR A 79 -4.91 -3.83 -6.97
N LEU A 80 -3.97 -4.76 -7.15
CA LEU A 80 -3.10 -5.20 -6.06
C LEU A 80 -2.22 -4.06 -5.54
N ARG A 81 -1.67 -3.24 -6.44
CA ARG A 81 -0.85 -2.07 -6.08
C ARG A 81 -1.64 -0.92 -5.45
N SER A 82 -2.96 -0.85 -5.64
CA SER A 82 -3.78 0.20 -5.02
C SER A 82 -4.15 -0.09 -3.57
N LEU A 83 -3.99 -1.34 -3.12
CA LEU A 83 -4.23 -1.71 -1.72
C LEU A 83 -3.16 -1.09 -0.81
N ASP A 84 -3.47 -0.96 0.47
CA ASP A 84 -2.47 -0.57 1.47
C ASP A 84 -1.35 -1.62 1.57
N PHE A 85 -0.16 -1.18 1.99
CA PHE A 85 1.03 -2.03 1.98
C PHE A 85 0.91 -3.26 2.90
N GLU A 86 0.19 -3.16 4.01
CA GLU A 86 -0.01 -4.27 4.94
C GLU A 86 -0.87 -5.37 4.29
N THR A 87 -1.94 -4.98 3.59
CA THR A 87 -2.74 -5.90 2.78
C THR A 87 -1.91 -6.53 1.66
N GLN A 88 -1.09 -5.74 0.95
CA GLN A 88 -0.21 -6.26 -0.10
C GLN A 88 0.73 -7.36 0.45
N GLN A 89 1.36 -7.10 1.59
CA GLN A 89 2.22 -8.07 2.27
C GLN A 89 1.45 -9.33 2.66
N THR A 90 0.24 -9.18 3.23
CA THR A 90 -0.61 -10.31 3.62
C THR A 90 -0.92 -11.21 2.44
N ILE A 91 -1.28 -10.63 1.29
CA ILE A 91 -1.55 -11.39 0.05
C ILE A 91 -0.29 -12.12 -0.42
N VAL A 92 0.88 -11.45 -0.42
CA VAL A 92 2.16 -12.07 -0.78
C VAL A 92 2.50 -13.24 0.15
N TYR A 93 2.36 -13.07 1.46
CA TYR A 93 2.63 -14.15 2.42
C TYR A 93 1.72 -15.36 2.22
N GLU A 94 0.41 -15.15 2.06
CA GLU A 94 -0.56 -16.22 1.81
C GLU A 94 -0.26 -16.93 0.48
N TYR A 95 0.15 -16.19 -0.54
CA TYR A 95 0.55 -16.74 -1.84
C TYR A 95 1.83 -17.58 -1.76
N MET A 96 2.84 -17.13 -1.01
CA MET A 96 4.07 -17.88 -0.78
C MET A 96 3.82 -19.16 0.03
N MET A 97 2.82 -19.15 0.93
CA MET A 97 2.44 -20.34 1.70
C MET A 97 1.70 -21.38 0.85
N ASP A 98 0.70 -20.95 0.08
CA ASP A 98 -0.05 -21.83 -0.82
C ASP A 98 -0.63 -21.04 -2.01
N SER A 99 0.15 -20.97 -3.09
CA SER A 99 -0.22 -20.30 -4.33
C SER A 99 -1.46 -20.85 -5.04
N SER A 100 -1.98 -22.02 -4.63
CA SER A 100 -3.19 -22.62 -5.23
C SER A 100 -4.50 -22.01 -4.72
N GLN A 101 -4.45 -21.20 -3.65
CA GLN A 101 -5.63 -20.65 -2.97
C GLN A 101 -6.20 -19.41 -3.67
N THR A 102 -6.46 -19.48 -4.98
CA THR A 102 -6.94 -18.32 -5.75
C THR A 102 -8.15 -17.64 -5.11
N ALA A 103 -9.13 -18.41 -4.63
CA ALA A 103 -10.32 -17.86 -3.96
C ALA A 103 -9.99 -17.02 -2.71
N ARG A 104 -8.95 -17.41 -1.95
CA ARG A 104 -8.47 -16.67 -0.78
C ARG A 104 -7.90 -15.32 -1.18
N PHE A 105 -7.13 -15.24 -2.26
CA PHE A 105 -6.54 -13.98 -2.73
C PHE A 105 -7.63 -13.01 -3.22
N TYR A 106 -8.66 -13.51 -3.90
CA TYR A 106 -9.84 -12.72 -4.23
C TYR A 106 -10.59 -12.22 -2.99
N ASP A 107 -10.79 -13.07 -1.99
CA ASP A 107 -11.46 -12.68 -0.72
C ASP A 107 -10.69 -11.57 0.00
N LEU A 108 -9.37 -11.71 0.16
CA LEU A 108 -8.51 -10.68 0.77
C LEU A 108 -8.56 -9.36 -0.01
N THR A 109 -8.43 -9.44 -1.34
CA THR A 109 -8.46 -8.27 -2.22
C THR A 109 -9.82 -7.56 -2.15
N ASN A 110 -10.92 -8.30 -2.30
CA ASN A 110 -12.27 -7.75 -2.29
C ASN A 110 -12.61 -7.11 -0.94
N LYS A 111 -12.19 -7.75 0.16
CA LYS A 111 -12.30 -7.14 1.49
C LYS A 111 -11.57 -5.81 1.49
N ALA A 112 -10.28 -5.77 1.17
CA ALA A 112 -9.54 -4.51 1.22
C ALA A 112 -10.15 -3.41 0.34
N LEU A 113 -10.61 -3.74 -0.88
CA LEU A 113 -11.28 -2.79 -1.77
C LEU A 113 -12.58 -2.23 -1.19
N ALA A 114 -13.37 -3.05 -0.49
CA ALA A 114 -14.65 -2.63 0.07
C ALA A 114 -14.54 -1.51 1.12
N ILE A 115 -13.35 -1.28 1.66
CA ILE A 115 -13.08 -0.22 2.64
C ILE A 115 -11.99 0.76 2.18
N MET A 116 -11.61 0.74 0.91
CA MET A 116 -10.48 1.54 0.38
C MET A 116 -10.69 3.04 0.55
N GLU A 117 -11.95 3.49 0.60
CA GLU A 117 -12.32 4.89 0.73
C GLU A 117 -12.47 5.38 2.17
N LEU A 118 -12.17 4.54 3.16
CA LEU A 118 -12.41 4.86 4.58
C LEU A 118 -11.70 6.13 5.04
N GLU A 119 -10.51 6.42 4.50
CA GLU A 119 -9.79 7.67 4.79
C GLU A 119 -10.47 8.90 4.18
N LYS A 120 -11.07 8.78 2.99
CA LYS A 120 -11.80 9.89 2.36
C LYS A 120 -13.13 10.13 3.09
N VAL A 121 -13.82 9.06 3.48
CA VAL A 121 -15.01 9.11 4.34
C VAL A 121 -14.70 9.82 5.65
N ALA A 122 -13.63 9.42 6.34
CA ALA A 122 -13.17 10.04 7.58
C ALA A 122 -12.97 11.56 7.44
N LYS A 123 -12.30 11.98 6.36
CA LYS A 123 -12.09 13.40 6.03
C LYS A 123 -13.41 14.12 5.77
N LEU A 124 -14.31 13.51 5.00
CA LEU A 124 -15.60 14.10 4.63
C LEU A 124 -16.44 14.46 5.86
N ILE A 125 -16.54 13.55 6.83
CA ILE A 125 -17.36 13.76 8.04
C ILE A 125 -16.60 14.39 9.21
N SER A 126 -15.30 14.66 9.03
CA SER A 126 -14.38 15.23 10.02
C SER A 126 -14.21 14.37 11.28
N ILE A 127 -14.04 13.05 11.11
CA ILE A 127 -13.77 12.09 12.20
C ILE A 127 -12.44 11.38 11.94
N PRO A 128 -11.62 11.06 12.97
CA PRO A 128 -10.41 10.27 12.79
C PRO A 128 -10.70 8.89 12.17
N VAL A 129 -9.97 8.52 11.10
CA VAL A 129 -10.13 7.19 10.45
C VAL A 129 -9.98 6.01 11.42
N ARG A 130 -9.17 6.17 12.47
CA ARG A 130 -9.01 5.16 13.53
C ARG A 130 -10.34 4.81 14.21
N GLU A 131 -11.25 5.76 14.36
CA GLU A 131 -12.57 5.52 14.96
C GLU A 131 -13.44 4.72 14.00
N LEU A 132 -13.43 5.06 12.71
CA LEU A 132 -14.13 4.29 11.68
C LEU A 132 -13.61 2.84 11.59
N ARG A 133 -12.30 2.63 11.76
CA ARG A 133 -11.70 1.28 11.78
C ARG A 133 -12.18 0.40 12.94
N THR A 134 -12.71 0.98 14.02
CA THR A 134 -13.29 0.22 15.14
C THR A 134 -14.72 -0.23 14.90
N LEU A 135 -15.40 0.34 13.90
CA LEU A 135 -16.79 -0.01 13.58
C LEU A 135 -16.87 -1.44 13.05
N PRO A 136 -18.03 -2.12 13.23
CA PRO A 136 -18.30 -3.39 12.57
C PRO A 136 -18.00 -3.31 11.07
N ARG A 137 -17.41 -4.38 10.52
CA ARG A 137 -16.96 -4.42 9.12
C ARG A 137 -18.04 -3.98 8.14
N ARG A 138 -19.26 -4.47 8.34
CA ARG A 138 -20.44 -4.11 7.54
C ARG A 138 -20.70 -2.60 7.51
N ILE A 139 -20.50 -1.90 8.62
CA ILE A 139 -20.69 -0.44 8.68
C ILE A 139 -19.58 0.25 7.89
N GLN A 140 -18.32 -0.19 8.02
CA GLN A 140 -17.20 0.37 7.22
C GLN A 140 -17.45 0.23 5.71
N GLU A 141 -17.95 -0.92 5.28
CA GLU A 141 -18.29 -1.18 3.87
C GLU A 141 -19.45 -0.31 3.41
N ASN A 142 -20.50 -0.17 4.22
CA ASN A 142 -21.66 0.67 3.90
C ASN A 142 -21.28 2.14 3.71
N ILE A 143 -20.49 2.72 4.62
CA ILE A 143 -20.09 4.14 4.51
C ILE A 143 -19.14 4.39 3.35
N CYS A 144 -18.27 3.43 3.01
CA CYS A 144 -17.43 3.52 1.81
C CYS A 144 -18.27 3.38 0.53
N GLY A 145 -19.26 2.49 0.53
CA GLY A 145 -20.22 2.34 -0.56
C GLY A 145 -21.03 3.62 -0.81
N ALA A 146 -21.59 4.20 0.26
CA ALA A 146 -22.31 5.48 0.17
C ALA A 146 -21.42 6.59 -0.40
N TYR A 147 -20.19 6.72 0.09
CA TYR A 147 -19.23 7.69 -0.44
C TYR A 147 -18.95 7.50 -1.93
N LEU A 148 -18.70 6.26 -2.37
CA LEU A 148 -18.43 5.99 -3.79
C LEU A 148 -19.62 6.30 -4.70
N MET A 149 -20.85 6.17 -4.19
CA MET A 149 -22.07 6.36 -4.96
C MET A 149 -22.57 7.80 -4.98
N GLU A 150 -22.38 8.55 -3.89
CA GLU A 150 -23.03 9.84 -3.68
C GLU A 150 -22.07 11.02 -3.60
N TYR A 151 -20.76 10.80 -3.46
CA TYR A 151 -19.80 11.90 -3.31
C TYR A 151 -19.68 12.73 -4.59
N GLU A 152 -19.89 14.04 -4.46
CA GLU A 152 -19.74 15.03 -5.52
C GLU A 152 -18.61 16.03 -5.17
N PRO A 153 -17.52 16.11 -5.94
CA PRO A 153 -16.36 16.96 -5.62
C PRO A 153 -16.68 18.45 -5.46
N ASP A 154 -17.66 18.95 -6.20
CA ASP A 154 -18.02 20.38 -6.24
C ASP A 154 -19.25 20.72 -5.39
N SER A 155 -19.69 19.77 -4.54
CA SER A 155 -20.87 19.90 -3.68
C SER A 155 -20.47 20.01 -2.20
N THR A 156 -21.41 20.50 -1.39
CA THR A 156 -21.29 20.49 0.08
C THR A 156 -21.47 19.09 0.67
N ASN A 157 -22.03 18.14 -0.11
CA ASN A 157 -22.25 16.75 0.29
C ASN A 157 -23.04 16.62 1.62
N THR A 158 -23.90 17.58 1.95
CA THR A 158 -24.56 17.63 3.27
C THR A 158 -25.42 16.39 3.54
N GLU A 159 -26.22 15.95 2.56
CA GLU A 159 -27.05 14.74 2.71
C GLU A 159 -26.19 13.49 2.90
N LEU A 160 -25.12 13.32 2.12
CA LEU A 160 -24.17 12.22 2.28
C LEU A 160 -23.50 12.23 3.66
N ILE A 161 -23.09 13.41 4.14
CA ILE A 161 -22.48 13.58 5.47
C ILE A 161 -23.47 13.15 6.56
N ASP A 162 -24.72 13.59 6.47
CA ASP A 162 -25.75 13.27 7.45
C ASP A 162 -26.08 11.77 7.43
N ASN A 163 -26.23 11.17 6.23
CA ASN A 163 -26.45 9.75 6.04
C ASN A 163 -25.31 8.90 6.66
N ILE A 164 -24.06 9.26 6.39
CA ILE A 164 -22.89 8.56 6.96
C ILE A 164 -22.88 8.69 8.48
N ARG A 165 -23.18 9.88 9.02
CA ARG A 165 -23.24 10.10 10.47
C ARG A 165 -24.33 9.28 11.14
N GLU A 166 -25.47 9.10 10.49
CA GLU A 166 -26.54 8.22 10.96
C GLU A 166 -26.08 6.76 10.99
N MET A 167 -25.41 6.28 9.94
CA MET A 167 -24.93 4.88 9.86
C MET A 167 -23.89 4.51 10.93
N ILE A 168 -23.10 5.47 11.40
CA ILE A 168 -22.07 5.25 12.44
C ILE A 168 -22.58 5.55 13.85
N SER A 169 -23.82 6.06 13.97
CA SER A 169 -24.43 6.33 15.28
C SER A 169 -24.85 4.99 15.94
N PRO A 170 -24.65 4.82 17.25
CA PRO A 170 -24.94 3.57 17.98
C PRO A 170 -26.40 3.12 17.94
#